data_AF-A0A4Q7ECT1-F1
#
_entry.id   AF-A0A4Q7ECT1-F1
#
_cell.length_a   1.000
_cell.length_b   1.000
_cell.length_c   1.000
_cell.angle_alpha   90.00
_cell.angle_beta   90.00
_cell.angle_gamma   90.00
#
_symmetry.space_group_name_H-M   'P 1'
#
loop_
_entity.id
_entity.type
_entity.pdbx_description
1 polymer ?
#
loop_
_entity_poly.entity_id
_entity_poly.type
_entity_poly.pdbx_seq_one_letter_code
_entity_poly.pdbx_strand_id
1 'polypeptide(L)'
;MSEQNQTSLFAKILNWTAIALLVYLVLVAVGTVSGGFKLASGGTEGAKEIFAFATNPFVALMLGAFATALVQSSSTVTSVIVGLVAGGLPLGIAIPMIMGANIGTTITNTLVSIGHIRDKEEFQRAFAASTVHDFFNLFAVAIFLPLEIMFGLLEKFSAALSHLFVGDADLSLKSYNFIKPLVKPAVGLVKDAVSFLDGKAVGVAMVVIGIAMILFAVTTLGKLLKKALVGRAKELLHSAIGRGPVAGISSGAVVTVMVQSSSTTTSLMIPLAGSGVFNTRQIYPFTLGANIGTTITALLAATSITGPNAEVALTIALVHVMFNVFAVALIYGLPLLREIPLQLAEKLARIGTRNKSAAFGYVLGSFFVLPGLLMLAIK
;
A
#
# COMPACT_ATOMS: atom_id res chain seq x y z
N MET A 1 41.64 -9.38 -9.55
CA MET A 1 40.49 -8.94 -8.72
C MET A 1 40.64 -9.59 -7.37
N SER A 2 40.69 -8.83 -6.26
CA SER A 2 40.87 -9.41 -4.92
C SER A 2 39.67 -10.27 -4.52
N GLU A 3 39.88 -11.29 -3.67
CA GLU A 3 38.84 -12.16 -3.12
C GLU A 3 37.66 -11.36 -2.52
N GLN A 4 37.95 -10.23 -1.89
CA GLN A 4 36.98 -9.30 -1.31
C GLN A 4 36.01 -8.70 -2.35
N ASN A 5 36.46 -8.55 -3.60
CA ASN A 5 35.65 -8.05 -4.70
C ASN A 5 34.77 -9.16 -5.34
N GLN A 6 35.27 -10.41 -5.33
CA GLN A 6 34.49 -11.58 -5.76
C GLN A 6 33.39 -11.95 -4.76
N THR A 7 33.65 -11.86 -3.45
CA THR A 7 32.60 -12.04 -2.41
C THR A 7 31.51 -10.98 -2.52
N SER A 8 31.87 -9.73 -2.87
CA SER A 8 30.89 -8.65 -3.08
C SER A 8 30.03 -8.85 -4.34
N LEU A 9 30.61 -9.38 -5.42
CA LEU A 9 29.88 -9.63 -6.67
C LEU A 9 28.93 -10.82 -6.52
N PHE A 10 29.39 -11.91 -5.92
CA PHE A 10 28.56 -13.09 -5.63
C PHE A 10 27.38 -12.74 -4.72
N ALA A 11 27.62 -11.99 -3.65
CA ALA A 11 26.55 -11.52 -2.76
C ALA A 11 25.54 -10.60 -3.47
N LYS A 12 26.01 -9.73 -4.39
CA LYS A 12 25.11 -8.89 -5.21
C LYS A 12 24.27 -9.73 -6.16
N ILE A 13 24.88 -10.68 -6.87
CA ILE A 13 24.16 -11.57 -7.79
C ILE A 13 23.11 -12.39 -7.02
N LEU A 14 23.49 -13.00 -5.90
CA LEU A 14 22.58 -13.76 -5.04
C LEU A 14 21.39 -12.92 -4.56
N ASN A 15 21.63 -11.66 -4.17
CA ASN A 15 20.56 -10.75 -3.76
C ASN A 15 19.60 -10.40 -4.92
N TRP A 16 20.11 -10.13 -6.11
CA TRP A 16 19.27 -9.83 -7.28
C TRP A 16 18.49 -11.06 -7.76
N THR A 17 19.10 -12.24 -7.73
CA THR A 17 18.40 -13.51 -7.99
C THR A 17 17.30 -13.75 -6.96
N ALA A 18 17.57 -13.54 -5.68
CA ALA A 18 16.55 -13.64 -4.63
C ALA A 18 15.40 -12.65 -4.84
N ILE A 19 15.70 -11.40 -5.24
CA ILE A 19 14.68 -10.41 -5.62
C ILE A 19 13.81 -10.92 -6.78
N ALA A 20 14.43 -11.43 -7.85
CA ALA A 20 13.70 -11.96 -9.00
C ALA A 20 12.80 -13.16 -8.63
N LEU A 21 13.30 -14.06 -7.77
CA LEU A 21 12.52 -15.19 -7.24
C LEU A 21 11.34 -14.73 -6.38
N LEU A 22 11.53 -13.70 -5.56
CA LEU A 22 10.43 -13.14 -4.75
C LEU A 22 9.39 -12.43 -5.62
N VAL A 23 9.81 -11.73 -6.68
CA VAL A 23 8.89 -11.19 -7.68
C VAL A 23 8.10 -12.33 -8.34
N TYR A 24 8.77 -13.40 -8.77
CA TYR A 24 8.10 -14.60 -9.30
C TYR A 24 7.10 -15.19 -8.29
N LEU A 25 7.49 -15.30 -7.02
CA LEU A 25 6.62 -15.80 -5.96
C LEU A 25 5.40 -14.90 -5.76
N VAL A 26 5.53 -13.58 -5.87
CA VAL A 26 4.37 -12.67 -5.90
C VAL A 26 3.45 -12.99 -7.07
N LEU A 27 3.98 -13.25 -8.28
CA LEU A 27 3.16 -13.62 -9.44
C LEU A 27 2.35 -14.90 -9.16
N VAL A 28 3.02 -15.93 -8.61
CA VAL A 28 2.38 -17.20 -8.21
C VAL A 28 1.32 -16.97 -7.14
N ALA A 29 1.62 -16.13 -6.16
CA ALA A 29 0.74 -15.87 -5.05
C ALA A 29 -0.52 -15.10 -5.46
N VAL A 30 -0.39 -14.08 -6.30
CA VAL A 30 -1.52 -13.36 -6.88
C VAL A 30 -2.38 -14.30 -7.74
N GLY A 31 -1.76 -15.16 -8.56
CA GLY A 31 -2.48 -16.18 -9.32
C GLY A 31 -3.22 -17.19 -8.44
N THR A 32 -2.62 -17.58 -7.32
CA THR A 32 -3.21 -18.48 -6.33
C THR A 32 -4.40 -17.83 -5.61
N VAL A 33 -4.27 -16.57 -5.17
CA VAL A 33 -5.37 -15.80 -4.56
C VAL A 33 -6.52 -15.63 -5.56
N SER A 34 -6.23 -15.23 -6.79
CA SER A 34 -7.24 -15.04 -7.84
C SER A 34 -7.99 -16.34 -8.15
N GLY A 35 -7.26 -17.45 -8.35
CA GLY A 35 -7.86 -18.77 -8.60
C GLY A 35 -8.65 -19.31 -7.41
N GLY A 36 -8.10 -19.19 -6.20
CA GLY A 36 -8.73 -19.61 -4.96
C GLY A 36 -10.00 -18.82 -4.67
N PHE A 37 -9.96 -17.49 -4.83
CA PHE A 37 -11.11 -16.63 -4.59
C PHE A 37 -12.23 -16.96 -5.58
N LYS A 38 -11.91 -17.12 -6.87
CA LYS A 38 -12.89 -17.53 -7.89
C LYS A 38 -13.55 -18.87 -7.55
N LEU A 39 -12.80 -19.84 -7.03
CA LEU A 39 -13.34 -21.13 -6.59
C LEU A 39 -14.22 -21.00 -5.33
N ALA A 40 -13.78 -20.23 -4.34
CA ALA A 40 -14.51 -20.01 -3.10
C ALA A 40 -15.81 -19.24 -3.32
N SER A 41 -15.77 -18.24 -4.21
CA SER A 41 -16.90 -17.37 -4.50
C SER A 41 -17.90 -17.98 -5.48
N GLY A 42 -17.55 -19.05 -6.20
CA GLY A 42 -18.38 -19.57 -7.30
C GLY A 42 -18.32 -18.69 -8.56
N GLY A 43 -17.23 -17.94 -8.75
CA GLY A 43 -17.07 -17.02 -9.88
C GLY A 43 -17.50 -15.59 -9.57
N THR A 44 -17.70 -14.80 -10.63
CA THR A 44 -18.07 -13.38 -10.56
C THR A 44 -19.47 -13.16 -10.03
N GLU A 45 -20.42 -14.05 -10.34
CA GLU A 45 -21.81 -13.94 -9.85
C GLU A 45 -21.90 -14.23 -8.35
N GLY A 46 -21.35 -15.35 -7.89
CA GLY A 46 -21.35 -15.64 -6.45
C GLY A 46 -20.46 -14.69 -5.64
N ALA A 47 -19.43 -14.06 -6.24
CA ALA A 47 -18.72 -12.95 -5.60
C ALA A 47 -19.61 -11.73 -5.38
N LYS A 48 -20.50 -11.39 -6.33
CA LYS A 48 -21.48 -10.30 -6.14
C LYS A 48 -22.46 -10.61 -5.02
N GLU A 49 -22.89 -11.86 -4.89
CA GLU A 49 -23.77 -12.30 -3.79
C GLU A 49 -23.07 -12.28 -2.43
N ILE A 50 -21.83 -12.78 -2.34
CA ILE A 50 -21.03 -12.74 -1.10
C ILE A 50 -20.83 -11.30 -0.66
N PHE A 51 -20.54 -10.37 -1.56
CA PHE A 51 -20.32 -8.97 -1.19
C PHE A 51 -21.59 -8.11 -1.25
N ALA A 52 -22.77 -8.71 -1.44
CA ALA A 52 -24.03 -7.98 -1.38
C ALA A 52 -24.28 -7.35 0.01
N PHE A 53 -23.79 -8.00 1.08
CA PHE A 53 -23.81 -7.43 2.45
C PHE A 53 -22.72 -6.38 2.67
N ALA A 54 -21.62 -6.42 1.92
CA ALA A 54 -20.56 -5.42 1.95
C ALA A 54 -20.93 -4.16 1.16
N THR A 55 -22.23 -3.89 0.98
CA THR A 55 -22.78 -2.74 0.24
C THR A 55 -22.34 -1.39 0.81
N ASN A 56 -21.76 -1.37 2.02
CA ASN A 56 -21.32 -0.15 2.67
C ASN A 56 -19.83 0.16 2.36
N PRO A 57 -19.52 1.18 1.54
CA PRO A 57 -18.15 1.57 1.23
C PRO A 57 -17.34 2.00 2.46
N PHE A 58 -17.98 2.44 3.55
CA PHE A 58 -17.30 2.75 4.79
C PHE A 58 -16.78 1.50 5.51
N VAL A 59 -17.51 0.37 5.45
CA VAL A 59 -17.03 -0.92 5.99
C VAL A 59 -15.81 -1.39 5.21
N ALA A 60 -15.87 -1.29 3.88
CA ALA A 60 -14.76 -1.63 3.00
C ALA A 60 -13.52 -0.74 3.29
N LEU A 61 -13.70 0.57 3.47
CA LEU A 61 -12.66 1.49 3.93
C LEU A 61 -12.04 1.03 5.26
N MET A 62 -12.87 0.72 6.26
CA MET A 62 -12.39 0.29 7.58
C MET A 62 -11.65 -1.05 7.50
N LEU A 63 -12.10 -1.98 6.66
CA LEU A 63 -11.44 -3.28 6.45
C LEU A 63 -10.03 -3.07 5.90
N GLY A 64 -9.87 -2.19 4.92
CA GLY A 64 -8.56 -1.83 4.37
C GLY A 64 -7.63 -1.19 5.41
N ALA A 65 -8.15 -0.25 6.21
CA ALA A 65 -7.40 0.43 7.27
C ALA A 65 -6.95 -0.55 8.36
N PHE A 66 -7.88 -1.38 8.84
CA PHE A 66 -7.61 -2.38 9.87
C PHE A 66 -6.64 -3.46 9.39
N ALA A 67 -6.85 -3.99 8.18
CA ALA A 67 -5.96 -4.98 7.58
C ALA A 67 -4.53 -4.43 7.47
N THR A 68 -4.39 -3.17 7.05
CA THR A 68 -3.06 -2.55 6.97
C THR A 68 -2.48 -2.25 8.33
N ALA A 69 -3.29 -1.83 9.30
CA ALA A 69 -2.81 -1.59 10.66
C ALA A 69 -2.25 -2.88 11.31
N LEU A 70 -2.91 -4.02 11.06
CA LEU A 70 -2.45 -5.33 11.53
C LEU A 70 -1.22 -5.84 10.78
N VAL A 71 -1.24 -5.78 9.44
CA VAL A 71 -0.15 -6.27 8.60
C VAL A 71 1.06 -5.32 8.62
N GLN A 72 0.84 -4.05 8.97
CA GLN A 72 1.81 -2.95 8.94
C GLN A 72 2.48 -2.74 7.57
N SER A 73 1.80 -3.16 6.49
CA SER A 73 2.28 -3.00 5.11
C SER A 73 1.11 -2.81 4.15
N SER A 74 0.86 -1.56 3.75
CA SER A 74 -0.18 -1.24 2.76
C SER A 74 0.13 -1.80 1.39
N SER A 75 1.40 -1.82 0.97
CA SER A 75 1.81 -2.51 -0.26
C SER A 75 1.33 -3.97 -0.29
N THR A 76 1.45 -4.67 0.83
CA THR A 76 1.01 -6.06 0.91
C THR A 76 -0.51 -6.16 0.82
N VAL A 77 -1.24 -5.34 1.59
CA VAL A 77 -2.70 -5.32 1.59
C VAL A 77 -3.26 -4.92 0.22
N THR A 78 -2.68 -3.90 -0.43
CA THR A 78 -3.09 -3.45 -1.76
C THR A 78 -2.79 -4.47 -2.85
N SER A 79 -1.65 -5.19 -2.81
CA SER A 79 -1.38 -6.32 -3.71
C SER A 79 -2.37 -7.48 -3.52
N VAL A 80 -2.78 -7.78 -2.28
CA VAL A 80 -3.85 -8.75 -2.02
C VAL A 80 -5.17 -8.27 -2.62
N ILE A 81 -5.54 -7.00 -2.44
CA ILE A 81 -6.77 -6.41 -3.02
C ILE A 81 -6.75 -6.51 -4.55
N VAL A 82 -5.63 -6.22 -5.20
CA VAL A 82 -5.46 -6.41 -6.66
C VAL A 82 -5.74 -7.87 -7.07
N GLY A 83 -5.20 -8.84 -6.34
CA GLY A 83 -5.46 -10.26 -6.58
C GLY A 83 -6.91 -10.67 -6.36
N LEU A 84 -7.58 -10.11 -5.34
CA LEU A 84 -9.00 -10.34 -5.07
C LEU A 84 -9.89 -9.76 -6.17
N VAL A 85 -9.60 -8.54 -6.66
CA VAL A 85 -10.31 -7.92 -7.78
C VAL A 85 -10.17 -8.76 -9.04
N ALA A 86 -8.96 -9.25 -9.32
CA ALA A 86 -8.73 -10.19 -10.42
C ALA A 86 -9.47 -11.53 -10.25
N GLY A 87 -9.81 -11.92 -9.02
CA GLY A 87 -10.63 -13.08 -8.70
C GLY A 87 -12.15 -12.83 -8.81
N GLY A 88 -12.58 -11.56 -8.84
CA GLY A 88 -13.99 -11.16 -8.95
C GLY A 88 -14.51 -10.23 -7.85
N LEU A 89 -13.64 -9.72 -6.95
CA LEU A 89 -14.05 -8.70 -5.98
C LEU A 89 -14.51 -7.42 -6.72
N PRO A 90 -15.72 -6.89 -6.47
CA PRO A 90 -16.21 -5.70 -7.16
C PRO A 90 -15.36 -4.46 -6.87
N LEU A 91 -15.14 -3.63 -7.91
CA LEU A 91 -14.37 -2.38 -7.78
C LEU A 91 -14.97 -1.42 -6.74
N GLY A 92 -16.30 -1.30 -6.67
CA GLY A 92 -16.98 -0.48 -5.66
C GLY A 92 -16.68 -0.87 -4.20
N ILE A 93 -16.22 -2.10 -3.94
CA ILE A 93 -15.75 -2.54 -2.62
C ILE A 93 -14.23 -2.38 -2.51
N ALA A 94 -13.49 -2.74 -3.56
CA ALA A 94 -12.04 -2.69 -3.55
C ALA A 94 -11.48 -1.27 -3.45
N ILE A 95 -12.13 -0.27 -4.06
CA ILE A 95 -11.65 1.12 -4.07
C ILE A 95 -11.64 1.73 -2.65
N PRO A 96 -12.73 1.67 -1.87
CA PRO A 96 -12.67 2.05 -0.46
C PRO A 96 -11.64 1.24 0.33
N MET A 97 -11.48 -0.08 0.08
CA MET A 97 -10.44 -0.87 0.75
C MET A 97 -9.02 -0.34 0.48
N ILE A 98 -8.70 0.07 -0.75
CA ILE A 98 -7.42 0.69 -1.10
C ILE A 98 -7.24 2.02 -0.35
N MET A 99 -8.26 2.88 -0.34
CA MET A 99 -8.23 4.13 0.43
C MET A 99 -7.98 3.88 1.92
N GLY A 100 -8.59 2.83 2.45
CA GLY A 100 -8.41 2.38 3.83
C GLY A 100 -6.99 1.93 4.09
N ALA A 101 -6.43 1.12 3.19
CA ALA A 101 -5.05 0.66 3.30
C ALA A 101 -4.05 1.83 3.36
N ASN A 102 -4.31 2.93 2.65
CA ASN A 102 -3.48 4.13 2.74
C ASN A 102 -3.55 4.80 4.10
N ILE A 103 -4.75 4.90 4.70
CA ILE A 103 -4.90 5.35 6.09
C ILE A 103 -4.07 4.46 7.01
N GLY A 104 -4.24 3.14 6.95
CA GLY A 104 -3.59 2.19 7.86
C GLY A 104 -2.05 2.23 7.83
N THR A 105 -1.44 2.66 6.72
CA THR A 105 0.03 2.74 6.55
C THR A 105 0.70 3.56 7.64
N THR A 106 0.00 4.56 8.16
CA THR A 106 0.63 5.60 8.98
C THR A 106 0.82 5.20 10.44
N ILE A 107 0.19 4.11 10.89
CA ILE A 107 0.36 3.55 12.24
C ILE A 107 1.84 3.35 12.60
N THR A 108 2.66 2.92 11.64
CA THR A 108 4.08 2.62 11.88
C THR A 108 4.86 3.87 12.28
N ASN A 109 4.59 5.00 11.62
CA ASN A 109 5.26 6.26 11.95
C ASN A 109 4.86 6.75 13.34
N THR A 110 3.59 6.57 13.70
CA THR A 110 3.08 7.00 15.01
C THR A 110 3.60 6.09 16.14
N LEU A 111 3.83 4.80 15.88
CA LEU A 111 4.57 3.93 16.81
C LEU A 111 6.03 4.35 16.98
N VAL A 112 6.71 4.75 15.89
CA VAL A 112 8.09 5.25 15.97
C VAL A 112 8.17 6.55 16.76
N SER A 113 7.21 7.47 16.60
CA SER A 113 7.22 8.73 17.36
C SER A 113 7.00 8.52 18.86
N ILE A 114 6.25 7.50 19.29
CA ILE A 114 6.14 7.10 20.70
C ILE A 114 7.50 6.71 21.29
N GLY A 115 8.47 6.26 20.48
CA GLY A 115 9.84 6.03 20.94
C GLY A 115 10.51 7.27 21.54
N HIS A 116 10.07 8.47 21.14
CA HIS A 116 10.59 9.75 21.63
C HIS A 116 9.85 10.27 22.87
N ILE A 117 8.85 9.55 23.41
CA ILE A 117 7.95 10.02 24.47
C ILE A 117 8.62 10.41 25.80
N ARG A 118 9.91 10.08 25.97
CA ARG A 118 10.70 10.44 27.16
C ARG A 118 11.09 11.91 27.17
N ASP A 119 11.35 12.50 26.00
CA ASP A 119 11.62 13.94 25.86
C ASP A 119 10.41 14.65 25.27
N LYS A 120 9.97 15.73 25.92
CA LYS A 120 8.74 16.43 25.55
C LYS A 120 8.86 17.11 24.19
N GLU A 121 10.01 17.74 23.92
CA GLU A 121 10.20 18.49 22.68
C GLU A 121 10.45 17.54 21.51
N GLU A 122 11.27 16.51 21.71
CA GLU A 122 11.48 15.48 20.68
C GLU A 122 10.19 14.76 20.36
N PHE A 123 9.41 14.37 21.38
CA PHE A 123 8.12 13.73 21.17
C PHE A 123 7.18 14.64 20.39
N GLN A 124 7.10 15.93 20.73
CA GLN A 124 6.23 16.86 20.00
C GLN A 124 6.59 16.92 18.52
N ARG A 125 7.87 17.11 18.18
CA ARG A 125 8.33 17.19 16.80
C ARG A 125 8.14 15.87 16.05
N ALA A 126 8.51 14.76 16.67
CA ALA A 126 8.35 13.42 16.10
C ALA A 126 6.87 13.07 15.86
N PHE A 127 5.99 13.40 16.82
CA PHE A 127 4.57 13.09 16.74
C PHE A 127 3.83 13.95 15.73
N ALA A 128 4.19 15.24 15.61
CA ALA A 128 3.70 16.11 14.53
C ALA A 128 4.14 15.59 13.16
N ALA A 129 5.42 15.22 13.02
CA ALA A 129 5.95 14.65 11.79
C ALA A 129 5.32 13.30 11.41
N SER A 130 4.92 12.46 12.39
CA SER A 130 4.20 11.22 12.09
C SER A 130 2.77 11.50 11.65
N THR A 131 2.05 12.35 12.38
CA THR A 131 0.60 12.54 12.23
C THR A 131 0.22 13.46 11.06
N VAL A 132 1.15 14.26 10.51
CA VAL A 132 0.88 15.02 9.28
C VAL A 132 0.53 14.09 8.11
N HIS A 133 1.09 12.87 8.08
CA HIS A 133 0.70 11.85 7.11
C HIS A 133 -0.71 11.34 7.37
N ASP A 134 -1.05 11.06 8.63
CA ASP A 134 -2.36 10.59 9.07
C ASP A 134 -3.44 11.57 8.61
N PHE A 135 -3.28 12.85 8.96
CA PHE A 135 -4.24 13.89 8.61
C PHE A 135 -4.35 14.10 7.11
N PHE A 136 -3.25 14.00 6.35
CA PHE A 136 -3.31 14.06 4.89
C PHE A 136 -4.16 12.92 4.32
N ASN A 137 -3.92 11.67 4.74
CA ASN A 137 -4.67 10.51 4.23
C ASN A 137 -6.14 10.55 4.66
N LEU A 138 -6.43 10.91 5.91
CA LEU A 138 -7.80 11.08 6.39
C LEU A 138 -8.54 12.17 5.60
N PHE A 139 -7.86 13.28 5.31
CA PHE A 139 -8.46 14.37 4.54
C PHE A 139 -8.63 14.00 3.06
N ALA A 140 -7.69 13.27 2.48
CA ALA A 140 -7.82 12.70 1.13
C ALA A 140 -9.04 11.78 1.03
N VAL A 141 -9.23 10.87 1.99
CA VAL A 141 -10.42 10.01 2.01
C VAL A 141 -11.70 10.81 2.23
N ALA A 142 -11.69 11.80 3.13
CA ALA A 142 -12.86 12.66 3.35
C ALA A 142 -13.32 13.42 2.09
N ILE A 143 -12.40 13.67 1.15
CA ILE A 143 -12.70 14.32 -0.14
C ILE A 143 -13.04 13.29 -1.22
N PHE A 144 -12.17 12.32 -1.45
CA PHE A 144 -12.25 11.44 -2.62
C PHE A 144 -13.24 10.29 -2.42
N LEU A 145 -13.51 9.82 -1.20
CA LEU A 145 -14.49 8.74 -1.00
C LEU A 145 -15.93 9.19 -1.35
N PRO A 146 -16.43 10.35 -0.89
CA PRO A 146 -17.74 10.85 -1.34
C PRO A 146 -17.80 11.08 -2.85
N LEU A 147 -16.75 11.65 -3.44
CA LEU A 147 -16.68 11.86 -4.89
C LEU A 147 -16.69 10.54 -5.65
N GLU A 148 -16.03 9.51 -5.11
CA GLU A 148 -16.06 8.17 -5.68
C GLU A 148 -17.44 7.55 -5.60
N ILE A 149 -18.11 7.63 -4.45
CA ILE A 149 -19.46 7.09 -4.26
C ILE A 149 -20.48 7.79 -5.18
N MET A 150 -20.36 9.11 -5.33
CA MET A 150 -21.31 9.91 -6.11
C MET A 150 -21.08 9.82 -7.62
N PHE A 151 -19.81 9.80 -8.06
CA PHE A 151 -19.46 9.98 -9.46
C PHE A 151 -18.62 8.85 -10.06
N GLY A 152 -18.06 7.96 -9.24
CA GLY A 152 -17.06 6.96 -9.67
C GLY A 152 -15.84 7.63 -10.29
N LEU A 153 -15.39 8.76 -9.72
CA LEU A 153 -14.38 9.62 -10.33
C LEU A 153 -13.06 8.87 -10.61
N LEU A 154 -12.54 8.17 -9.60
CA LEU A 154 -11.30 7.41 -9.69
C LEU A 154 -11.51 6.14 -10.50
N GLU A 155 -12.62 5.42 -10.30
CA GLU A 155 -12.94 4.23 -11.10
C GLU A 155 -12.96 4.55 -12.58
N LYS A 156 -13.76 5.54 -13.01
CA LYS A 156 -13.93 5.90 -14.43
C LYS A 156 -12.63 6.39 -15.04
N PHE A 157 -11.88 7.25 -14.34
CA PHE A 157 -10.61 7.76 -14.86
C PHE A 157 -9.57 6.65 -14.99
N SER A 158 -9.48 5.77 -13.99
CA SER A 158 -8.54 4.65 -13.99
C SER A 158 -8.92 3.57 -15.00
N ALA A 159 -10.22 3.36 -15.24
CA ALA A 159 -10.73 2.44 -16.25
C ALA A 159 -10.42 2.94 -17.66
N ALA A 160 -10.62 4.24 -17.92
CA ALA A 160 -10.24 4.86 -19.19
C ALA A 160 -8.73 4.71 -19.43
N LEU A 161 -7.91 4.92 -18.39
CA LEU A 161 -6.47 4.77 -18.49
C LEU A 161 -6.04 3.30 -18.66
N SER A 162 -6.66 2.35 -17.94
CA SER A 162 -6.36 0.92 -18.12
C SER A 162 -6.72 0.44 -19.52
N HIS A 163 -7.82 0.93 -20.09
CA HIS A 163 -8.19 0.64 -21.47
C HIS A 163 -7.16 1.19 -22.47
N LEU A 164 -6.50 2.32 -22.21
CA LEU A 164 -5.40 2.77 -23.08
C LEU A 164 -4.17 1.85 -23.00
N PHE A 165 -3.85 1.35 -21.81
CA PHE A 165 -2.69 0.46 -21.62
C PHE A 165 -2.94 -0.98 -22.10
N VAL A 166 -4.20 -1.45 -22.08
CA VAL A 166 -4.57 -2.83 -22.43
C VAL A 166 -5.30 -2.92 -23.79
N GLY A 167 -6.03 -1.89 -24.20
CA GLY A 167 -6.88 -1.87 -25.40
C GLY A 167 -6.15 -1.69 -26.73
N ASP A 168 -4.98 -1.03 -26.75
CA ASP A 168 -4.12 -0.98 -27.95
C ASP A 168 -3.17 -2.20 -28.07
N ALA A 169 -3.13 -3.06 -27.04
CA ALA A 169 -2.36 -4.30 -27.05
C ALA A 169 -3.04 -5.44 -27.85
N ASP A 170 -4.20 -5.16 -28.46
CA ASP A 170 -5.09 -6.18 -29.03
C ASP A 170 -4.82 -6.60 -30.48
N LEU A 171 -3.68 -6.20 -31.08
CA LEU A 171 -3.21 -6.78 -32.35
C LEU A 171 -1.90 -7.59 -32.24
N SER A 172 -1.26 -7.68 -31.06
CA SER A 172 0.00 -8.43 -30.93
C SER A 172 0.24 -9.15 -29.59
N LEU A 173 -0.42 -8.77 -28.49
CA LEU A 173 -0.12 -9.36 -27.17
C LEU A 173 -1.10 -10.44 -26.69
N LYS A 174 -2.21 -10.68 -27.42
CA LYS A 174 -3.02 -11.91 -27.23
C LYS A 174 -2.23 -13.20 -27.52
N SER A 175 -1.14 -13.13 -28.29
CA SER A 175 -0.35 -14.31 -28.72
C SER A 175 0.84 -14.67 -27.83
N TYR A 176 1.25 -13.82 -26.88
CA TYR A 176 2.43 -14.08 -26.05
C TYR A 176 2.23 -13.74 -24.58
N ASN A 177 1.34 -14.48 -23.95
CA ASN A 177 1.08 -14.39 -22.52
C ASN A 177 2.17 -15.14 -21.73
N PHE A 178 3.43 -14.71 -21.78
CA PHE A 178 4.60 -15.42 -21.21
C PHE A 178 4.51 -15.71 -19.70
N ILE A 179 3.74 -14.91 -18.95
CA ILE A 179 3.59 -15.06 -17.51
C ILE A 179 2.73 -16.29 -17.17
N LYS A 180 1.67 -16.56 -17.94
CA LYS A 180 0.71 -17.61 -17.61
C LYS A 180 1.33 -19.02 -17.65
N PRO A 181 2.15 -19.42 -18.66
CA PRO A 181 2.91 -20.67 -18.63
C PRO A 181 3.92 -20.75 -17.48
N LEU A 182 4.50 -19.62 -17.07
CA LEU A 182 5.47 -19.56 -15.97
C LEU A 182 4.81 -19.78 -14.60
N VAL A 183 3.60 -19.24 -14.41
CA VAL A 183 2.90 -19.22 -13.11
C VAL A 183 1.95 -20.41 -12.94
N LYS A 184 1.28 -20.86 -14.01
CA LYS A 184 0.24 -21.91 -13.94
C LYS A 184 0.72 -23.22 -13.31
N PRO A 185 1.93 -23.75 -13.58
CA PRO A 185 2.41 -24.97 -12.93
C PRO A 185 2.50 -24.80 -11.41
N ALA A 186 3.06 -23.69 -10.94
CA ALA A 186 3.21 -23.42 -9.51
C ALA A 186 1.85 -23.23 -8.81
N VAL A 187 0.90 -22.51 -9.44
CA VAL A 187 -0.48 -22.41 -8.92
C VAL A 187 -1.17 -23.78 -8.91
N GLY A 188 -0.91 -24.61 -9.91
CA GLY A 188 -1.39 -26.00 -9.97
C GLY A 188 -0.89 -26.82 -8.78
N LEU A 189 0.41 -26.74 -8.47
CA LEU A 189 0.99 -27.42 -7.31
C LEU A 189 0.32 -26.98 -5.99
N VAL A 190 0.01 -25.69 -5.83
CA VAL A 190 -0.70 -25.22 -4.64
C VAL A 190 -2.11 -25.80 -4.59
N LYS A 191 -2.84 -25.83 -5.71
CA LYS A 191 -4.18 -26.42 -5.80
C LYS A 191 -4.14 -27.92 -5.48
N ASP A 192 -3.19 -28.65 -6.03
CA ASP A 192 -3.03 -30.09 -5.82
C ASP A 192 -2.68 -30.38 -4.35
N ALA A 193 -1.85 -29.53 -3.72
CA ALA A 193 -1.52 -29.64 -2.31
C ALA A 193 -2.73 -29.47 -1.38
N VAL A 194 -3.78 -28.74 -1.78
CA VAL A 194 -5.02 -28.57 -1.00
C VAL A 194 -6.21 -29.36 -1.56
N SER A 195 -5.97 -30.24 -2.54
CA SER A 195 -7.02 -31.03 -3.19
C SER A 195 -7.67 -32.08 -2.28
N PHE A 196 -7.09 -32.31 -1.10
CA PHE A 196 -7.70 -33.14 -0.04
C PHE A 196 -8.91 -32.48 0.64
N LEU A 197 -9.16 -31.19 0.36
CA LEU A 197 -10.35 -30.46 0.79
C LEU A 197 -11.43 -30.50 -0.28
N ASP A 198 -12.70 -30.32 0.11
CA ASP A 198 -13.83 -30.38 -0.83
C ASP A 198 -14.42 -29.00 -1.16
N GLY A 199 -14.86 -28.85 -2.41
CA GLY A 199 -15.68 -27.73 -2.89
C GLY A 199 -15.08 -26.35 -2.61
N LYS A 200 -15.83 -25.49 -1.90
CA LYS A 200 -15.41 -24.12 -1.59
C LYS A 200 -14.20 -24.06 -0.65
N ALA A 201 -13.94 -25.10 0.15
CA ALA A 201 -12.83 -25.15 1.09
C ALA A 201 -11.47 -25.13 0.37
N VAL A 202 -11.36 -25.77 -0.81
CA VAL A 202 -10.17 -25.67 -1.69
C VAL A 202 -9.89 -24.22 -2.05
N GLY A 203 -10.93 -23.49 -2.46
CA GLY A 203 -10.82 -22.08 -2.82
C GLY A 203 -10.34 -21.21 -1.66
N VAL A 204 -10.94 -21.40 -0.47
CA VAL A 204 -10.55 -20.67 0.75
C VAL A 204 -9.10 -20.99 1.14
N ALA A 205 -8.70 -22.26 1.12
CA ALA A 205 -7.33 -22.66 1.43
C ALA A 205 -6.32 -22.07 0.44
N MET A 206 -6.62 -22.06 -0.86
CA MET A 206 -5.81 -21.38 -1.87
C MET A 206 -5.69 -19.88 -1.60
N VAL A 207 -6.78 -19.20 -1.22
CA VAL A 207 -6.72 -17.77 -0.85
C VAL A 207 -5.79 -17.56 0.35
N VAL A 208 -5.93 -18.36 1.40
CA VAL A 208 -5.09 -18.26 2.60
C VAL A 208 -3.62 -18.51 2.29
N ILE A 209 -3.31 -19.56 1.52
CA ILE A 209 -1.92 -19.87 1.10
C ILE A 209 -1.38 -18.77 0.20
N GLY A 210 -2.18 -18.28 -0.75
CA GLY A 210 -1.83 -17.17 -1.63
C GLY A 210 -1.53 -15.90 -0.85
N ILE A 211 -2.36 -15.53 0.13
CA ILE A 211 -2.11 -14.39 1.02
C ILE A 211 -0.83 -14.59 1.83
N ALA A 212 -0.61 -15.79 2.37
CA ALA A 212 0.62 -16.11 3.11
C ALA A 212 1.87 -15.99 2.23
N MET A 213 1.80 -16.46 0.97
CA MET A 213 2.89 -16.29 -0.01
C MET A 213 3.09 -14.82 -0.39
N ILE A 214 2.03 -14.02 -0.59
CA ILE A 214 2.14 -12.57 -0.83
C ILE A 214 2.83 -11.89 0.36
N LEU A 215 2.37 -12.18 1.59
CA LEU A 215 2.95 -11.64 2.82
C LEU A 215 4.43 -12.00 2.94
N PHE A 216 4.78 -13.27 2.77
CA PHE A 216 6.18 -13.72 2.82
C PHE A 216 7.04 -13.07 1.73
N ALA A 217 6.54 -13.03 0.49
CA ALA A 217 7.27 -12.52 -0.65
C ALA A 217 7.51 -11.02 -0.52
N VAL A 218 6.47 -10.23 -0.29
CA VAL A 218 6.56 -8.75 -0.19
C VAL A 218 7.39 -8.34 1.02
N THR A 219 7.22 -8.99 2.17
CA THR A 219 8.01 -8.66 3.37
C THR A 219 9.50 -9.00 3.22
N THR A 220 9.82 -10.15 2.62
CA THR A 220 11.21 -10.56 2.37
C THR A 220 11.85 -9.69 1.29
N LEU A 221 11.10 -9.36 0.24
CA LEU A 221 11.52 -8.47 -0.84
C LEU A 221 11.87 -7.08 -0.29
N GLY A 222 11.00 -6.52 0.56
CA GLY A 222 11.26 -5.27 1.26
C GLY A 222 12.52 -5.31 2.13
N LYS A 223 12.77 -6.41 2.85
CA LYS A 223 14.00 -6.57 3.65
C LYS A 223 15.28 -6.63 2.80
N LEU A 224 15.26 -7.36 1.69
CA LEU A 224 16.41 -7.48 0.79
C LEU A 224 16.71 -6.16 0.08
N LEU A 225 15.68 -5.50 -0.45
CA LEU A 225 15.81 -4.21 -1.12
C LEU A 225 16.28 -3.13 -0.14
N LYS A 226 15.76 -3.12 1.09
CA LYS A 226 16.26 -2.25 2.15
C LYS A 226 17.77 -2.46 2.38
N LYS A 227 18.24 -3.70 2.55
CA LYS A 227 19.67 -3.97 2.73
C LYS A 227 20.51 -3.53 1.52
N ALA A 228 19.98 -3.68 0.30
CA ALA A 228 20.69 -3.31 -0.92
C ALA A 228 20.72 -1.80 -1.20
N LEU A 229 19.72 -1.04 -0.72
CA LEU A 229 19.46 0.33 -1.19
C LEU A 229 19.48 1.40 -0.10
N VAL A 230 19.58 1.04 1.19
CA VAL A 230 19.58 2.01 2.31
C VAL A 230 20.68 3.06 2.22
N GLY A 231 21.89 2.70 1.78
CA GLY A 231 22.99 3.67 1.62
C GLY A 231 22.65 4.77 0.60
N ARG A 232 22.20 4.35 -0.59
CA ARG A 232 21.77 5.27 -1.66
C ARG A 232 20.52 6.07 -1.29
N ALA A 233 19.58 5.45 -0.58
CA ALA A 233 18.39 6.12 -0.08
C ALA A 233 18.75 7.27 0.88
N LYS A 234 19.73 7.06 1.77
CA LYS A 234 20.21 8.09 2.71
C LYS A 234 20.94 9.24 2.00
N GLU A 235 21.71 8.95 0.94
CA GLU A 235 22.37 9.97 0.12
C GLU A 235 21.38 10.84 -0.66
N LEU A 236 20.37 10.21 -1.28
CA LEU A 236 19.30 10.92 -1.99
C LEU A 236 18.44 11.77 -1.05
N LEU A 237 18.23 11.26 0.17
CA LEU A 237 17.54 11.98 1.22
C LEU A 237 18.27 13.27 1.62
N HIS A 238 19.58 13.19 1.88
CA HIS A 238 20.39 14.35 2.24
C HIS A 238 20.50 15.39 1.10
N SER A 239 20.48 14.94 -0.15
CA SER A 239 20.60 15.83 -1.31
C SER A 239 19.27 16.45 -1.76
N ALA A 240 18.12 15.88 -1.38
CA ALA A 240 16.81 16.34 -1.83
C ALA A 240 16.02 17.15 -0.79
N ILE A 241 16.18 16.87 0.51
CA ILE A 241 15.43 17.59 1.54
C ILE A 241 15.91 19.04 1.64
N GLY A 242 14.96 19.97 1.62
CA GLY A 242 15.22 21.42 1.73
C GLY A 242 15.32 22.15 0.38
N ARG A 243 15.32 21.45 -0.76
CA ARG A 243 15.35 22.05 -2.11
C ARG A 243 13.97 22.44 -2.66
N GLY A 244 12.96 22.48 -1.80
CA GLY A 244 11.58 22.84 -2.12
C GLY A 244 10.62 21.64 -2.26
N PRO A 245 9.31 21.90 -2.42
CA PRO A 245 8.28 20.86 -2.33
C PRO A 245 8.36 19.78 -3.40
N VAL A 246 8.64 20.15 -4.65
CA VAL A 246 8.70 19.19 -5.77
C VAL A 246 9.86 18.22 -5.59
N ALA A 247 11.03 18.71 -5.16
CA ALA A 247 12.18 17.87 -4.82
C ALA A 247 11.88 16.95 -3.63
N GLY A 248 11.13 17.42 -2.64
CA GLY A 248 10.66 16.59 -1.53
C GLY A 248 9.75 15.47 -2.00
N ILE A 249 8.71 15.78 -2.77
CA ILE A 249 7.75 14.78 -3.30
C ILE A 249 8.46 13.78 -4.22
N SER A 250 9.29 14.24 -5.15
CA SER A 250 9.99 13.34 -6.08
C SER A 250 10.98 12.42 -5.34
N SER A 251 11.73 12.95 -4.37
CA SER A 251 12.66 12.12 -3.58
C SER A 251 11.94 11.11 -2.70
N GLY A 252 10.84 11.48 -2.04
CA GLY A 252 10.04 10.54 -1.26
C GLY A 252 9.49 9.40 -2.12
N ALA A 253 9.01 9.72 -3.33
CA ALA A 253 8.52 8.74 -4.29
C ALA A 253 9.64 7.79 -4.74
N VAL A 254 10.77 8.35 -5.19
CA VAL A 254 11.92 7.56 -5.67
C VAL A 254 12.49 6.69 -4.56
N VAL A 255 12.68 7.23 -3.35
CA VAL A 255 13.17 6.45 -2.19
C VAL A 255 12.19 5.33 -1.86
N THR A 256 10.89 5.58 -1.89
CA THR A 256 9.90 4.53 -1.61
C THR A 256 9.84 3.47 -2.70
N VAL A 257 9.93 3.84 -3.98
CA VAL A 257 10.01 2.87 -5.08
C VAL A 257 11.27 2.01 -4.94
N MET A 258 12.40 2.58 -4.55
CA MET A 258 13.62 1.81 -4.31
C MET A 258 13.48 0.89 -3.09
N VAL A 259 13.00 1.41 -1.95
CA VAL A 259 12.89 0.66 -0.70
C VAL A 259 11.70 -0.31 -0.69
N GLN A 260 10.71 -0.11 -1.56
CA GLN A 260 9.44 -0.84 -1.64
C GLN A 260 8.62 -0.80 -0.34
N SER A 261 8.83 0.22 0.51
CA SER A 261 8.10 0.39 1.77
C SER A 261 8.03 1.86 2.16
N SER A 262 6.85 2.48 2.02
CA SER A 262 6.64 3.86 2.48
C SER A 262 6.81 4.00 3.97
N SER A 263 6.25 3.09 4.78
CA SER A 263 6.44 3.08 6.23
C SER A 263 7.92 3.12 6.61
N THR A 264 8.77 2.33 5.95
CA THR A 264 10.22 2.40 6.16
C THR A 264 10.78 3.77 5.73
N THR A 265 10.44 4.24 4.54
CA THR A 265 10.91 5.52 4.01
C THR A 265 10.54 6.70 4.90
N THR A 266 9.28 6.80 5.33
CA THR A 266 8.76 7.88 6.15
C THR A 266 9.20 7.77 7.61
N SER A 267 9.34 6.55 8.15
CA SER A 267 9.82 6.34 9.53
C SER A 267 11.27 6.80 9.73
N LEU A 268 12.09 6.84 8.67
CA LEU A 268 13.43 7.44 8.75
C LEU A 268 13.38 8.93 9.10
N MET A 269 12.29 9.63 8.77
CA MET A 269 12.13 11.06 9.03
C MET A 269 11.75 11.35 10.47
N ILE A 270 11.12 10.41 11.16
CA ILE A 270 10.57 10.65 12.50
C ILE A 270 11.68 10.94 13.53
N PRO A 271 12.81 10.19 13.58
CA PRO A 271 13.91 10.53 14.47
C PRO A 271 14.62 11.84 14.10
N LEU A 272 14.67 12.18 12.80
CA LEU A 272 15.26 13.44 12.33
C LEU A 272 14.35 14.63 12.69
N ALA A 273 13.04 14.43 12.71
CA ALA A 273 12.09 15.39 13.27
C ALA A 273 12.27 15.53 14.77
N GLY A 274 12.31 14.40 15.49
CA GLY A 274 12.50 14.34 16.94
C GLY A 274 13.75 15.10 17.38
N SER A 275 14.88 14.85 16.74
CA SER A 275 16.16 15.56 16.99
C SER A 275 16.19 17.02 16.53
N GLY A 276 15.15 17.50 15.83
CA GLY A 276 15.04 18.89 15.36
C GLY A 276 15.85 19.20 14.10
N VAL A 277 16.45 18.19 13.46
CA VAL A 277 17.18 18.35 12.19
C VAL A 277 16.24 18.83 11.08
N PHE A 278 15.01 18.32 11.06
CA PHE A 278 13.97 18.75 10.13
C PHE A 278 12.67 19.07 10.87
N ASN A 279 11.94 20.09 10.40
CA ASN A 279 10.61 20.37 10.91
C ASN A 279 9.51 19.65 10.10
N THR A 280 8.30 19.58 10.65
CA THR A 280 7.12 18.94 10.05
C THR A 280 6.86 19.43 8.61
N ARG A 281 7.03 20.73 8.34
CA ARG A 281 6.81 21.33 7.02
C ARG A 281 7.84 20.88 5.98
N GLN A 282 9.08 20.61 6.39
CA GLN A 282 10.13 20.07 5.51
C GLN A 282 9.91 18.59 5.20
N ILE A 283 9.40 17.81 6.16
CA ILE A 283 9.14 16.37 6.03
C ILE A 283 7.85 16.09 5.25
N TYR A 284 6.88 16.99 5.33
CA TYR A 284 5.55 16.79 4.73
C TYR A 284 5.60 16.46 3.22
N PRO A 285 6.27 17.23 2.35
CA PRO A 285 6.35 16.90 0.92
C PRO A 285 7.04 15.55 0.65
N PHE A 286 8.07 15.21 1.42
CA PHE A 286 8.75 13.91 1.32
C PHE A 286 7.81 12.76 1.65
N THR A 287 6.98 12.93 2.67
CA THR A 287 5.99 11.93 3.08
C THR A 287 4.91 11.73 2.02
N LEU A 288 4.46 12.80 1.37
CA LEU A 288 3.52 12.72 0.24
C LEU A 288 4.11 11.97 -0.96
N GLY A 289 5.38 12.26 -1.26
CA GLY A 289 6.16 11.51 -2.23
C GLY A 289 6.17 10.02 -1.92
N ALA A 290 6.49 9.66 -0.68
CA ALA A 290 6.52 8.27 -0.26
C ALA A 290 5.16 7.56 -0.41
N ASN A 291 4.06 8.28 -0.14
CA ASN A 291 2.71 7.75 -0.35
C ASN A 291 2.46 7.42 -1.84
N ILE A 292 2.80 8.33 -2.75
CA ILE A 292 2.75 8.08 -4.20
C ILE A 292 3.65 6.88 -4.58
N GLY A 293 4.88 6.84 -4.08
CA GLY A 293 5.84 5.77 -4.41
C GLY A 293 5.37 4.37 -4.01
N THR A 294 4.53 4.23 -2.98
CA THR A 294 3.98 2.93 -2.51
C THR A 294 3.14 2.24 -3.59
N THR A 295 2.51 3.03 -4.45
CA THR A 295 1.56 2.56 -5.47
C THR A 295 2.20 1.64 -6.51
N ILE A 296 3.53 1.68 -6.67
CA ILE A 296 4.26 0.81 -7.60
C ILE A 296 4.02 -0.67 -7.32
N THR A 297 3.83 -1.05 -6.05
CA THR A 297 3.61 -2.44 -5.65
C THR A 297 2.28 -3.00 -6.17
N ALA A 298 1.22 -2.18 -6.17
CA ALA A 298 -0.06 -2.55 -6.75
C ALA A 298 0.02 -2.66 -8.27
N LEU A 299 0.76 -1.76 -8.93
CA LEU A 299 1.02 -1.83 -10.38
C LEU A 299 1.77 -3.11 -10.76
N LEU A 300 2.83 -3.47 -10.01
CA LEU A 300 3.57 -4.72 -10.21
C LEU A 300 2.68 -5.95 -9.98
N ALA A 301 1.81 -5.93 -8.98
CA ALA A 301 0.84 -7.00 -8.77
C ALA A 301 -0.16 -7.10 -9.93
N ALA A 302 -0.61 -5.97 -10.49
CA ALA A 302 -1.54 -5.95 -11.62
C ALA A 302 -0.91 -6.47 -12.92
N THR A 303 0.35 -6.14 -13.21
CA THR A 303 1.05 -6.68 -14.40
C THR A 303 1.30 -8.19 -14.31
N SER A 304 1.17 -8.76 -13.11
CA SER A 304 1.24 -10.20 -12.88
C SER A 304 -0.03 -10.94 -13.35
N ILE A 305 -1.12 -10.22 -13.57
CA ILE A 305 -2.42 -10.75 -13.94
C ILE A 305 -2.62 -10.56 -15.44
N THR A 306 -3.00 -11.64 -16.13
CA THR A 306 -3.14 -11.64 -17.58
C THR A 306 -4.47 -12.26 -18.04
N GLY A 307 -4.86 -11.97 -19.28
CA GLY A 307 -6.13 -12.43 -19.85
C GLY A 307 -7.32 -11.54 -19.48
N PRO A 308 -8.56 -12.07 -19.43
CA PRO A 308 -9.78 -11.27 -19.31
C PRO A 308 -9.86 -10.39 -18.05
N ASN A 309 -9.13 -10.76 -17.00
CA ASN A 309 -9.17 -10.04 -15.72
C ASN A 309 -8.01 -9.04 -15.57
N ALA A 310 -7.13 -8.92 -16.58
CA ALA A 310 -5.96 -8.04 -16.54
C ALA A 310 -6.36 -6.56 -16.49
N GLU A 311 -7.38 -6.18 -17.27
CA GLU A 311 -7.87 -4.81 -17.30
C GLU A 311 -8.38 -4.37 -15.94
N VAL A 312 -9.27 -5.14 -15.32
CA VAL A 312 -9.86 -4.81 -14.01
C VAL A 312 -8.80 -4.78 -12.90
N ALA A 313 -7.80 -5.67 -12.96
CA ALA A 313 -6.66 -5.66 -12.04
C ALA A 313 -5.80 -4.41 -12.19
N LEU A 314 -5.55 -3.99 -13.44
CA LEU A 314 -4.84 -2.74 -13.73
C LEU A 314 -5.67 -1.52 -13.32
N THR A 315 -6.98 -1.53 -13.53
CA THR A 315 -7.90 -0.46 -13.10
C THR A 315 -7.76 -0.21 -11.60
N ILE A 316 -7.86 -1.24 -10.74
CA ILE A 316 -7.75 -1.03 -9.29
C ILE A 316 -6.34 -0.58 -8.87
N ALA A 317 -5.29 -1.06 -9.53
CA ALA A 317 -3.93 -0.59 -9.27
C ALA A 317 -3.76 0.89 -9.68
N LEU A 318 -4.34 1.30 -10.80
CA LEU A 318 -4.36 2.69 -11.25
C LEU A 318 -5.21 3.57 -10.34
N VAL A 319 -6.33 3.08 -9.81
CA VAL A 319 -7.11 3.81 -8.78
C VAL A 319 -6.21 4.15 -7.60
N HIS A 320 -5.37 3.22 -7.15
CA HIS A 320 -4.42 3.49 -6.07
C HIS A 320 -3.42 4.61 -6.43
N VAL A 321 -2.89 4.62 -7.66
CA VAL A 321 -2.00 5.69 -8.15
C VAL A 321 -2.75 7.02 -8.21
N MET A 322 -3.92 7.05 -8.85
CA MET A 322 -4.71 8.26 -9.08
C MET A 322 -5.21 8.86 -7.78
N PHE A 323 -5.66 8.06 -6.83
CA PHE A 323 -6.04 8.53 -5.49
C PHE A 323 -4.90 9.31 -4.84
N ASN A 324 -3.68 8.76 -4.82
CA ASN A 324 -2.53 9.43 -4.20
C ASN A 324 -2.09 10.67 -4.98
N VAL A 325 -2.01 10.57 -6.31
CA VAL A 325 -1.57 11.69 -7.15
C VAL A 325 -2.56 12.85 -7.10
N PHE A 326 -3.86 12.57 -7.24
CA PHE A 326 -4.91 13.59 -7.16
C PHE A 326 -5.04 14.18 -5.76
N ALA A 327 -4.89 13.38 -4.70
CA ALA A 327 -4.84 13.89 -3.33
C ALA A 327 -3.68 14.88 -3.13
N VAL A 328 -2.48 14.55 -3.62
CA VAL A 328 -1.33 15.45 -3.53
C VAL A 328 -1.57 16.70 -4.39
N ALA A 329 -2.03 16.54 -5.62
CA ALA A 329 -2.31 17.67 -6.51
C ALA A 329 -3.37 18.62 -5.94
N LEU A 330 -4.45 18.10 -5.34
CA LEU A 330 -5.52 18.90 -4.78
C LEU A 330 -5.16 19.49 -3.41
N ILE A 331 -4.83 18.64 -2.44
CA ILE A 331 -4.62 19.05 -1.05
C ILE A 331 -3.31 19.80 -0.92
N TYR A 332 -2.22 19.27 -1.47
CA TYR A 332 -0.93 19.94 -1.36
C TYR A 332 -0.79 21.05 -2.42
N GLY A 333 -1.34 20.90 -3.62
CA GLY A 333 -1.24 21.95 -4.65
C GLY A 333 -1.93 23.25 -4.24
N LEU A 334 -3.08 23.19 -3.56
CA LEU A 334 -3.81 24.36 -3.09
C LEU A 334 -3.25 24.88 -1.75
N PRO A 335 -2.77 26.13 -1.66
CA PRO A 335 -2.18 26.68 -0.44
C PRO A 335 -3.09 26.57 0.80
N LEU A 336 -4.39 26.80 0.61
CA LEU A 336 -5.37 26.77 1.71
C LEU A 336 -5.57 25.35 2.26
N LEU A 337 -5.61 24.34 1.39
CA LEU A 337 -5.77 22.95 1.80
C LEU A 337 -4.47 22.37 2.37
N ARG A 338 -3.31 22.82 1.88
CA ARG A 338 -1.99 22.34 2.30
C ARG A 338 -1.74 22.55 3.80
N GLU A 339 -2.24 23.65 4.35
CA GLU A 339 -2.04 24.03 5.75
C GLU A 339 -2.87 23.18 6.72
N ILE A 340 -4.00 22.61 6.28
CA ILE A 340 -4.94 21.90 7.16
C ILE A 340 -4.26 20.69 7.84
N PRO A 341 -3.63 19.73 7.12
CA PRO A 341 -2.95 18.61 7.76
C PRO A 341 -1.81 19.03 8.68
N LEU A 342 -1.06 20.07 8.31
CA LEU A 342 0.05 20.60 9.12
C LEU A 342 -0.45 21.15 10.46
N GLN A 343 -1.49 21.99 10.44
CA GLN A 343 -2.06 22.59 11.64
C GLN A 343 -2.70 21.56 12.56
N LEU A 344 -3.41 20.59 11.99
CA LEU A 344 -4.01 19.49 12.75
C LEU A 344 -2.94 18.62 13.42
N ALA A 345 -1.85 18.30 12.70
CA ALA A 345 -0.72 17.54 13.23
C ALA A 345 -0.03 18.28 14.39
N GLU A 346 0.28 19.56 14.22
CA GLU A 346 0.89 20.38 15.27
C GLU A 346 -0.03 20.53 16.50
N LYS A 347 -1.34 20.72 16.28
CA LYS A 347 -2.31 20.82 17.37
C LYS A 347 -2.42 19.49 18.13
N LEU A 348 -2.51 18.37 17.41
CA LEU A 348 -2.57 17.04 18.01
C LEU A 348 -1.28 16.73 18.79
N ALA A 349 -0.11 17.09 18.25
CA ALA A 349 1.16 16.91 18.95
C ALA A 349 1.26 17.70 20.25
N ARG A 350 0.80 18.96 20.27
CA ARG A 350 0.73 19.76 21.50
C ARG A 350 -0.22 19.16 22.54
N ILE A 351 -1.32 18.54 22.11
CA ILE A 351 -2.26 17.85 23.00
C ILE A 351 -1.60 16.57 23.53
N GLY A 352 -1.00 15.76 22.64
CA GLY A 352 -0.35 14.49 22.97
C GLY A 352 0.83 14.65 23.91
N THR A 353 1.59 15.75 23.82
CA THR A 353 2.71 16.02 24.72
C THR A 353 2.26 16.47 26.11
N ARG A 354 1.09 17.10 26.22
CA ARG A 354 0.46 17.45 27.52
C ARG A 354 -0.23 16.25 28.15
N ASN A 355 -0.88 15.42 27.35
CA ASN A 355 -1.58 14.21 27.79
C ASN A 355 -1.16 13.02 26.93
N LYS A 356 -0.17 12.28 27.42
CA LYS A 356 0.38 11.09 26.73
C LYS A 356 -0.71 10.05 26.46
N SER A 357 -1.65 9.87 27.39
CA SER A 357 -2.78 8.96 27.22
C SER A 357 -3.70 9.38 26.07
N ALA A 358 -3.84 10.68 25.80
CA ALA A 358 -4.59 11.15 24.63
C ALA A 358 -3.87 10.82 23.31
N ALA A 359 -2.53 10.83 23.27
CA ALA A 359 -1.76 10.38 22.11
C ALA A 359 -1.96 8.88 21.85
N PHE A 360 -1.86 8.04 22.89
CA PHE A 360 -2.16 6.60 22.78
C PHE A 360 -3.62 6.35 22.40
N GLY A 361 -4.55 7.10 22.99
CA GLY A 361 -5.98 7.02 22.68
C GLY A 361 -6.29 7.40 21.23
N TYR A 362 -5.60 8.38 20.66
CA TYR A 362 -5.70 8.70 19.23
C TYR A 362 -5.26 7.51 18.38
N VAL A 363 -4.09 6.93 18.64
CA VAL A 363 -3.54 5.80 17.85
C VAL A 363 -4.44 4.57 17.94
N LEU A 364 -4.78 4.14 19.14
CA LEU A 364 -5.65 2.97 19.33
C LEU A 364 -7.05 3.25 18.81
N GLY A 365 -7.53 4.48 19.02
CA GLY A 365 -8.81 4.99 18.55
C GLY A 365 -8.96 4.92 17.03
N SER A 366 -8.06 5.57 16.30
CA SER A 366 -8.17 5.74 14.85
C SER A 366 -7.89 4.47 14.05
N PHE A 367 -6.95 3.62 14.51
CA PHE A 367 -6.52 2.45 13.73
C PHE A 367 -7.16 1.12 14.15
N PHE A 368 -7.71 1.01 15.36
CA PHE A 368 -8.26 -0.26 15.86
C PHE A 368 -9.69 -0.12 16.40
N VAL A 369 -9.93 0.81 17.33
CA VAL A 369 -11.22 0.90 18.03
C VAL A 369 -12.32 1.42 17.10
N LEU A 370 -12.09 2.52 16.38
CA LEU A 370 -13.07 3.08 15.46
C LEU A 370 -13.38 2.10 14.30
N PRO A 371 -12.38 1.54 13.58
CA PRO A 371 -12.65 0.50 12.60
C PRO A 371 -13.38 -0.71 13.18
N GLY A 372 -12.94 -1.22 14.34
CA GLY A 372 -13.53 -2.40 14.98
C GLY A 372 -14.97 -2.18 15.45
N LEU A 373 -15.26 -1.07 16.11
CA LEU A 373 -16.62 -0.75 16.59
C LEU A 373 -17.59 -0.52 15.43
N LEU A 374 -17.16 0.17 14.37
CA LEU A 374 -18.00 0.38 13.19
C LEU A 374 -18.27 -0.93 12.44
N MET A 375 -17.27 -1.82 12.34
CA MET A 375 -17.48 -3.17 11.79
C MET A 375 -18.50 -3.97 12.61
N LEU A 376 -18.53 -3.81 13.93
CA LEU A 376 -19.49 -4.48 14.81
C LEU A 376 -20.89 -3.85 14.77
N ALA A 377 -20.97 -2.54 14.51
CA ALA A 377 -22.22 -1.79 14.48
C ALA A 377 -23.02 -1.94 13.16
N ILE A 378 -22.37 -2.38 12.08
CA ILE A 378 -22.99 -2.52 10.73
C ILE A 378 -23.44 -3.98 10.50
N LYS A 379 -23.90 -4.66 11.57
CA LYS A 379 -24.52 -5.98 11.47
C LYS A 379 -25.95 -5.93 10.97
#